data_AF-A0A7C9DI34-F1
#
_entry.id   AF-A0A7C9DI34-F1
#
_cell.length_a   1.000
_cell.length_b   1.000
_cell.length_c   1.000
_cell.angle_alpha   90.00
_cell.angle_beta   90.00
_cell.angle_gamma   90.00
#
_symmetry.space_group_name_H-M   'P 1'
#
loop_
_entity.id
_entity.type
_entity.pdbx_description
1 polymer ?
#
loop_
_entity_poly.entity_id
_entity_poly.type
_entity_poly.pdbx_seq_one_letter_code
_entity_poly.pdbx_strand_id
1 'polypeptide(L)'
;IKPEYRSKSNCQKQGTGRGAKRKEDRQLKNTEWPSMPLICAYYQYLSAKPAPIPIPKYGLQRSTFIHIKPKHRFKLCHCSSNEDQQQTLVGFSALNSEPPWEGGSVWSNMALYFFSLHVPMSFGGLSVVAQMLNQPNLEPQTKVVATLVIQTLELFGTLLLLQFTARPQYKPVGFKFNKIRGGRNWVFAALLGFVILVAVIFLTSFLADRLFEREGVNNRVVKEILLSGSISQTACTFVYCIVAPLLEEIIYRGFLLTSLTPAMQWPQAVIISSVIFSASHLSADNFVQLFIIGGVLGCSYCWSGDLRSSILLHSLYNALTLLITYFA
;
A
#
# COMPACT_ATOMS: atom_id res chain seq x y z
N ILE A 1 -68.63 -2.16 32.75
CA ILE A 1 -69.85 -2.26 31.90
C ILE A 1 -69.70 -1.23 30.79
N LYS A 2 -69.49 -1.66 29.54
CA LYS A 2 -69.56 -0.79 28.35
C LYS A 2 -70.98 -0.20 28.26
N PRO A 3 -71.13 0.93 27.55
CA PRO A 3 -71.90 0.80 26.32
C PRO A 3 -71.22 1.46 25.13
N GLU A 4 -71.60 0.94 23.97
CA GLU A 4 -71.15 1.25 22.63
C GLU A 4 -72.44 1.47 21.84
N TYR A 5 -72.64 2.61 21.16
CA TYR A 5 -73.53 2.66 19.99
C TYR A 5 -73.23 3.84 19.05
N ARG A 6 -72.84 3.45 17.83
CA ARG A 6 -72.87 4.11 16.51
C ARG A 6 -73.93 5.20 16.28
N SER A 7 -73.60 6.17 15.41
CA SER A 7 -74.25 6.32 14.08
C SER A 7 -73.79 7.57 13.28
N LYS A 8 -73.27 7.34 12.05
CA LYS A 8 -73.47 8.04 10.74
C LYS A 8 -73.25 9.57 10.66
N SER A 9 -72.92 10.21 9.54
CA SER A 9 -72.33 9.94 8.23
C SER A 9 -72.32 11.32 7.55
N ASN A 10 -71.24 11.77 6.90
CA ASN A 10 -71.37 12.67 5.75
C ASN A 10 -70.12 12.68 4.88
N CYS A 11 -70.32 12.27 3.63
CA CYS A 11 -69.41 12.40 2.50
C CYS A 11 -69.48 13.83 1.93
N GLN A 12 -68.34 14.45 1.58
CA GLN A 12 -68.13 14.99 0.23
C GLN A 12 -66.67 15.42 -0.04
N LYS A 13 -66.08 14.71 -1.02
CA LYS A 13 -65.25 15.14 -2.17
C LYS A 13 -63.92 15.89 -1.96
N GLN A 14 -62.85 15.11 -2.21
CA GLN A 14 -61.73 15.30 -3.17
C GLN A 14 -61.01 16.65 -3.28
N GLY A 15 -59.70 16.61 -3.00
CA GLY A 15 -58.71 17.64 -3.39
C GLY A 15 -57.29 17.23 -2.99
N THR A 16 -56.66 16.44 -3.86
CA THR A 16 -55.21 16.26 -4.11
C THR A 16 -54.16 16.90 -3.19
N GLY A 17 -53.16 16.10 -2.79
CA GLY A 17 -51.75 16.56 -2.77
C GLY A 17 -51.00 16.50 -1.44
N ARG A 18 -50.21 15.44 -1.28
CA ARG A 18 -48.87 15.39 -0.66
C ARG A 18 -48.63 16.26 0.59
N GLY A 19 -48.71 15.64 1.77
CA GLY A 19 -48.31 16.29 3.02
C GLY A 19 -48.01 15.36 4.19
N ALA A 20 -47.56 14.12 3.95
CA ALA A 20 -47.20 13.20 5.03
C ALA A 20 -46.07 12.24 4.59
N LYS A 21 -44.89 12.80 4.32
CA LYS A 21 -43.67 11.99 4.15
C LYS A 21 -42.39 12.80 4.40
N ARG A 22 -42.35 13.55 5.51
CA ARG A 22 -41.17 14.38 5.85
C ARG A 22 -40.85 14.45 7.33
N LYS A 23 -41.12 13.38 8.08
CA LYS A 23 -40.64 13.23 9.46
C LYS A 23 -40.03 11.86 9.82
N GLU A 24 -40.18 10.83 8.99
CA GLU A 24 -39.49 9.54 9.21
C GLU A 24 -38.13 9.42 8.47
N ASP A 25 -37.88 10.22 7.43
CA ASP A 25 -36.60 10.19 6.69
C ASP A 25 -35.43 10.91 7.40
N ARG A 26 -35.63 11.43 8.61
CA ARG A 26 -34.60 12.17 9.37
C ARG A 26 -34.06 11.40 10.58
N GLN A 27 -34.35 10.10 10.69
CA GLN A 27 -33.77 9.21 11.72
C GLN A 27 -32.91 8.05 11.18
N LEU A 28 -32.70 7.95 9.87
CA LEU A 28 -31.86 6.92 9.24
C LEU A 28 -30.48 7.43 8.76
N LYS A 29 -29.96 8.52 9.35
CA LYS A 29 -28.67 9.13 8.95
C LYS A 29 -27.58 9.16 10.03
N ASN A 30 -27.76 8.46 11.15
CA ASN A 30 -26.75 8.35 12.20
C ASN A 30 -26.34 6.88 12.42
N THR A 31 -25.75 6.25 11.41
CA THR A 31 -24.91 5.07 11.61
C THR A 31 -23.46 5.55 11.63
N GLU A 32 -23.04 6.01 12.80
CA GLU A 32 -21.66 6.36 13.12
C GLU A 32 -20.83 5.07 13.15
N TRP A 33 -19.83 5.00 12.29
CA TRP A 33 -18.89 3.88 12.22
C TRP A 33 -17.66 4.19 13.09
N PRO A 34 -17.23 3.27 13.98
CA PRO A 34 -16.16 3.51 14.93
C PRO A 34 -14.77 3.42 14.29
N SER A 35 -13.86 4.23 14.79
CA SER A 35 -12.59 4.61 14.19
C SER A 35 -11.49 3.53 14.40
N MET A 36 -10.77 3.09 13.34
CA MET A 36 -9.67 2.08 13.27
C MET A 36 -8.44 2.32 12.33
N PRO A 37 -7.20 1.88 12.67
CA PRO A 37 -5.85 2.44 12.40
C PRO A 37 -5.34 2.48 10.92
N LEU A 38 -4.30 3.30 10.67
CA LEU A 38 -3.72 3.83 9.42
C LEU A 38 -3.32 2.81 8.33
N ILE A 39 -3.14 1.53 8.67
CA ILE A 39 -2.85 0.47 7.67
C ILE A 39 -4.15 -0.12 7.09
N CYS A 40 -5.27 -0.02 7.79
CA CYS A 40 -6.55 -0.64 7.39
C CYS A 40 -7.66 0.36 7.05
N ALA A 41 -7.55 1.64 7.43
CA ALA A 41 -8.63 2.63 7.25
C ALA A 41 -9.04 2.84 5.78
N TYR A 42 -8.13 2.57 4.85
CA TYR A 42 -8.36 2.84 3.44
C TYR A 42 -9.09 1.69 2.71
N TYR A 43 -8.95 0.45 3.17
CA TYR A 43 -9.32 -0.74 2.40
C TYR A 43 -10.75 -1.24 2.58
N GLN A 44 -11.43 -0.86 3.66
CA GLN A 44 -12.83 -1.23 3.90
C GLN A 44 -13.82 -0.32 3.14
N TYR A 45 -13.37 0.85 2.65
CA TYR A 45 -14.22 1.80 1.91
C TYR A 45 -14.69 1.24 0.55
N LEU A 46 -13.92 0.36 -0.08
CA LEU A 46 -14.22 -0.18 -1.41
C LEU A 46 -15.24 -1.35 -1.43
N SER A 47 -15.72 -1.81 -0.28
CA SER A 47 -16.69 -2.92 -0.19
C SER A 47 -18.16 -2.47 -0.11
N ALA A 48 -18.45 -1.17 -0.24
CA ALA A 48 -19.82 -0.65 -0.33
C ALA A 48 -20.23 -0.43 -1.80
N LYS A 49 -20.93 -1.43 -2.36
CA LYS A 49 -21.64 -1.53 -3.66
C LYS A 49 -21.60 -0.28 -4.58
N PRO A 50 -21.15 -0.40 -5.86
CA PRO A 50 -21.48 0.60 -6.86
C PRO A 50 -22.94 0.46 -7.32
N ALA A 51 -23.70 1.55 -7.32
CA ALA A 51 -24.91 1.68 -8.12
C ALA A 51 -24.54 1.76 -9.62
N PRO A 52 -25.34 1.23 -10.54
CA PRO A 52 -25.00 1.17 -11.96
C PRO A 52 -25.04 2.56 -12.61
N ILE A 53 -23.94 2.94 -13.28
CA ILE A 53 -23.85 4.16 -14.10
C ILE A 53 -24.05 3.76 -15.58
N PRO A 54 -24.89 4.49 -16.35
CA PRO A 54 -25.26 4.11 -17.71
C PRO A 54 -24.12 4.29 -18.72
N ILE A 55 -24.04 3.35 -19.65
CA ILE A 55 -23.06 3.25 -20.74
C ILE A 55 -23.45 4.22 -21.88
N PRO A 56 -22.60 5.19 -22.27
CA PRO A 56 -22.79 5.89 -23.53
C PRO A 56 -22.26 5.02 -24.69
N LYS A 57 -23.13 4.73 -25.66
CA LYS A 57 -22.76 4.10 -26.93
C LYS A 57 -22.04 5.13 -27.80
N TYR A 58 -20.76 4.92 -28.07
CA TYR A 58 -20.05 5.58 -29.17
C TYR A 58 -19.58 4.54 -30.18
N GLY A 59 -19.92 4.81 -31.45
CA GLY A 59 -19.81 3.89 -32.57
C GLY A 59 -18.39 3.55 -32.97
N LEU A 60 -18.22 2.33 -33.46
CA LEU A 60 -17.01 1.85 -34.12
C LEU A 60 -16.65 2.73 -35.31
N GLN A 61 -15.39 3.16 -35.38
CA GLN A 61 -14.75 3.44 -36.66
C GLN A 61 -13.43 2.66 -36.75
N ARG A 62 -13.44 1.75 -37.72
CA ARG A 62 -12.36 0.85 -38.16
C ARG A 62 -11.17 1.70 -38.60
N SER A 63 -9.99 1.45 -38.04
CA SER A 63 -8.72 1.92 -38.64
C SER A 63 -7.83 0.73 -38.96
N THR A 64 -7.34 0.77 -40.18
CA THR A 64 -6.70 -0.27 -40.98
C THR A 64 -5.32 -0.67 -40.46
N PHE A 65 -5.06 -1.98 -40.46
CA PHE A 65 -3.75 -2.59 -40.32
C PHE A 65 -2.81 -2.13 -41.44
N ILE A 66 -1.62 -1.65 -41.08
CA ILE A 66 -0.47 -1.58 -42.00
C ILE A 66 0.58 -2.57 -41.50
N HIS A 67 0.74 -3.66 -42.26
CA HIS A 67 1.82 -4.63 -42.13
C HIS A 67 3.14 -4.00 -42.60
N ILE A 68 4.13 -3.92 -41.71
CA ILE A 68 5.52 -3.65 -42.08
C ILE A 68 6.33 -4.95 -41.84
N LYS A 69 6.83 -5.55 -42.92
CA LYS A 69 7.76 -6.70 -42.87
C LYS A 69 9.17 -6.21 -42.55
N PRO A 70 9.94 -6.84 -41.66
CA PRO A 70 11.39 -6.68 -41.63
C PRO A 70 12.04 -7.66 -42.61
N LYS A 71 12.80 -7.13 -43.57
CA LYS A 71 13.76 -7.88 -44.41
C LYS A 71 15.03 -8.14 -43.59
N HIS A 72 15.52 -9.38 -43.61
CA HIS A 72 16.83 -9.78 -43.08
C HIS A 72 18.00 -9.00 -43.70
N ARG A 73 19.03 -8.72 -42.88
CA ARG A 73 20.44 -8.87 -43.28
C ARG A 73 21.36 -9.03 -42.07
N PHE A 74 22.09 -10.15 -42.02
CA PHE A 74 23.20 -10.43 -41.12
C PHE A 74 24.44 -9.58 -41.45
N LYS A 75 25.24 -9.20 -40.43
CA LYS A 75 26.71 -9.33 -40.41
C LYS A 75 27.35 -8.97 -39.05
N LEU A 76 27.95 -10.00 -38.44
CA LEU A 76 29.23 -10.14 -37.73
C LEU A 76 30.04 -8.91 -37.25
N CYS A 77 30.64 -9.06 -36.05
CA CYS A 77 31.96 -8.60 -35.55
C CYS A 77 31.82 -8.11 -34.08
N HIS A 78 32.70 -8.31 -33.11
CA HIS A 78 34.04 -8.91 -32.98
C HIS A 78 34.26 -9.10 -31.46
N CYS A 79 34.93 -10.16 -31.01
CA CYS A 79 35.41 -10.23 -29.63
C CYS A 79 36.60 -9.27 -29.45
N SER A 80 36.59 -8.46 -28.39
CA SER A 80 37.80 -7.87 -27.83
C SER A 80 37.82 -8.17 -26.34
N SER A 81 38.70 -9.10 -25.95
CA SER A 81 39.15 -9.27 -24.59
C SER A 81 40.04 -8.08 -24.23
N ASN A 82 39.48 -7.09 -23.55
CA ASN A 82 40.28 -6.09 -22.83
C ASN A 82 40.05 -6.32 -21.33
N GLU A 83 40.85 -7.22 -20.78
CA GLU A 83 41.32 -7.06 -19.40
C GLU A 83 42.26 -5.86 -19.42
N ASP A 84 41.79 -4.67 -19.04
CA ASP A 84 42.61 -3.69 -18.33
C ASP A 84 41.78 -2.50 -17.84
N GLN A 85 41.94 -2.24 -16.53
CA GLN A 85 41.71 -0.98 -15.82
C GLN A 85 40.37 -0.25 -16.01
N GLN A 86 39.37 -0.58 -15.18
CA GLN A 86 38.26 0.32 -14.88
C GLN A 86 38.26 0.69 -13.38
N GLN A 87 39.11 1.67 -13.04
CA GLN A 87 38.97 2.43 -11.81
C GLN A 87 37.66 3.26 -11.87
N THR A 88 36.66 2.75 -11.16
CA THR A 88 35.69 3.51 -10.34
C THR A 88 35.08 4.79 -10.92
N LEU A 89 34.04 4.65 -11.75
CA LEU A 89 32.86 5.52 -11.59
C LEU A 89 31.84 4.73 -10.79
N VAL A 90 31.87 4.84 -9.45
CA VAL A 90 30.84 4.21 -8.62
C VAL A 90 29.53 4.95 -8.89
N GLY A 91 28.71 4.42 -9.79
CA GLY A 91 27.40 4.99 -10.12
C GLY A 91 26.52 5.17 -8.87
N PHE A 92 25.42 5.93 -9.02
CA PHE A 92 24.51 6.18 -7.90
C PHE A 92 24.02 4.87 -7.26
N SER A 93 23.65 3.88 -8.06
CA SER A 93 23.18 2.58 -7.58
C SER A 93 24.35 1.66 -7.15
N ALA A 94 24.26 1.11 -5.96
CA ALA A 94 25.12 0.07 -5.39
C ALA A 94 24.50 -1.35 -5.51
N LEU A 95 23.34 -1.50 -6.15
CA LEU A 95 22.69 -2.80 -6.34
C LEU A 95 23.44 -3.68 -7.33
N ASN A 96 23.49 -4.98 -7.04
CA ASN A 96 24.15 -5.97 -7.88
C ASN A 96 23.39 -6.21 -9.19
N SER A 97 24.14 -6.57 -10.23
CA SER A 97 23.60 -6.94 -11.55
C SER A 97 22.92 -8.31 -11.59
N GLU A 98 23.14 -9.17 -10.59
CA GLU A 98 22.54 -10.52 -10.54
C GLU A 98 21.62 -10.70 -9.33
N PRO A 99 20.29 -10.67 -9.52
CA PRO A 99 19.33 -10.85 -8.44
C PRO A 99 19.15 -12.34 -8.12
N PRO A 100 18.66 -12.66 -6.91
CA PRO A 100 18.39 -14.05 -6.51
C PRO A 100 17.28 -14.76 -7.30
N TRP A 101 16.42 -14.00 -7.97
CA TRP A 101 15.23 -14.49 -8.69
C TRP A 101 15.36 -14.32 -10.20
N GLU A 102 14.74 -15.22 -10.97
CA GLU A 102 14.72 -15.15 -12.43
C GLU A 102 13.75 -14.08 -12.93
N GLY A 103 14.17 -13.28 -13.92
CA GLY A 103 13.35 -12.20 -14.47
C GLY A 103 11.98 -12.65 -15.00
N GLY A 104 11.88 -13.87 -15.51
CA GLY A 104 10.63 -14.44 -16.02
C GLY A 104 9.58 -14.78 -14.96
N SER A 105 9.98 -14.93 -13.69
CA SER A 105 9.07 -15.30 -12.59
C SER A 105 8.70 -14.13 -11.67
N VAL A 106 9.28 -12.93 -11.87
CA VAL A 106 9.06 -11.76 -11.00
C VAL A 106 7.58 -11.40 -10.88
N TRP A 107 6.91 -11.26 -12.02
CA TRP A 107 5.50 -10.88 -12.07
C TRP A 107 4.59 -11.97 -11.53
N SER A 108 4.90 -13.24 -11.80
CA SER A 108 4.15 -14.39 -11.25
C SER A 108 4.27 -14.47 -9.73
N ASN A 109 5.46 -14.25 -9.18
CA ASN A 109 5.69 -14.23 -7.73
C ASN A 109 5.02 -13.01 -7.09
N MET A 110 5.06 -11.86 -7.75
CA MET A 110 4.35 -10.65 -7.28
C MET A 110 2.84 -10.88 -7.28
N ALA A 111 2.29 -11.51 -8.33
CA ALA A 111 0.87 -11.87 -8.38
C ALA A 111 0.51 -12.88 -7.29
N LEU A 112 1.34 -13.90 -7.07
CA LEU A 112 1.15 -14.89 -6.02
C LEU A 112 1.18 -14.26 -4.62
N TYR A 113 2.15 -13.38 -4.34
CA TYR A 113 2.17 -12.58 -3.11
C TYR A 113 0.89 -11.75 -2.98
N PHE A 114 0.55 -10.97 -4.01
CA PHE A 114 -0.53 -10.00 -3.92
C PHE A 114 -1.90 -10.67 -3.73
N PHE A 115 -2.23 -11.67 -4.56
CA PHE A 115 -3.54 -12.29 -4.56
C PHE A 115 -3.70 -13.40 -3.49
N SER A 116 -2.61 -14.05 -3.08
CA SER A 116 -2.70 -15.15 -2.10
C SER A 116 -2.32 -14.75 -0.67
N LEU A 117 -1.53 -13.69 -0.48
CA LEU A 117 -1.12 -13.21 0.83
C LEU A 117 -1.69 -11.82 1.13
N HIS A 118 -1.28 -10.81 0.36
CA HIS A 118 -1.56 -9.41 0.69
C HIS A 118 -3.06 -9.08 0.71
N VAL A 119 -3.79 -9.33 -0.38
CA VAL A 119 -5.21 -9.00 -0.46
C VAL A 119 -6.04 -9.76 0.59
N PRO A 120 -5.92 -11.10 0.74
CA PRO A 120 -6.67 -11.82 1.75
C PRO A 120 -6.36 -11.36 3.18
N MET A 121 -5.09 -11.17 3.52
CA MET A 121 -4.67 -10.86 4.89
C MET A 121 -4.93 -9.40 5.25
N SER A 122 -4.50 -8.46 4.42
CA SER A 122 -4.60 -7.02 4.71
C SER A 122 -6.05 -6.48 4.64
N PHE A 123 -6.93 -7.10 3.86
CA PHE A 123 -8.31 -6.61 3.63
C PHE A 123 -9.38 -7.54 4.19
N GLY A 124 -9.17 -8.85 4.05
CA GLY A 124 -10.10 -9.86 4.53
C GLY A 124 -9.83 -10.32 5.96
N GLY A 125 -8.60 -10.18 6.45
CA GLY A 125 -8.15 -10.78 7.70
C GLY A 125 -8.98 -10.35 8.92
N LEU A 126 -9.27 -9.05 9.08
CA LEU A 126 -10.10 -8.57 10.18
C LEU A 126 -11.56 -9.06 10.09
N SER A 127 -12.09 -9.22 8.88
CA SER A 127 -13.43 -9.78 8.67
C SER A 127 -13.50 -11.26 9.07
N VAL A 128 -12.45 -12.03 8.77
CA VAL A 128 -12.33 -13.43 9.23
C VAL A 128 -12.28 -13.49 10.75
N VAL A 129 -11.49 -12.62 11.40
CA VAL A 129 -11.43 -12.55 12.87
C VAL A 129 -12.78 -12.17 13.48
N ALA A 130 -13.47 -11.18 12.90
CA ALA A 130 -14.82 -10.79 13.32
C ALA A 130 -15.81 -11.97 13.26
N GLN A 131 -15.75 -12.76 12.19
CA GLN A 131 -16.57 -13.96 12.03
C GLN A 131 -16.19 -15.06 13.03
N MET A 132 -14.90 -15.32 13.25
CA MET A 132 -14.42 -16.32 14.20
C MET A 132 -14.82 -15.99 15.65
N LEU A 133 -14.82 -14.71 16.01
CA LEU A 133 -15.21 -14.24 17.34
C LEU A 133 -16.72 -14.00 17.50
N ASN A 134 -17.51 -14.22 16.44
CA ASN A 134 -18.94 -13.87 16.40
C ASN A 134 -19.23 -12.42 16.83
N GLN A 135 -18.32 -11.50 16.51
CA GLN A 135 -18.42 -10.08 16.86
C GLN A 135 -18.28 -9.24 15.59
N PRO A 136 -19.38 -8.64 15.06
CA PRO A 136 -19.32 -7.86 13.83
C PRO A 136 -18.51 -6.56 14.00
N ASN A 137 -18.47 -6.01 15.22
CA ASN A 137 -17.71 -4.82 15.57
C ASN A 137 -16.64 -5.18 16.59
N LEU A 138 -15.43 -5.43 16.11
CA LEU A 138 -14.29 -5.71 16.98
C LEU A 138 -13.89 -4.46 17.78
N GLU A 139 -13.60 -4.65 19.07
CA GLU A 139 -13.05 -3.62 19.96
C GLU A 139 -11.68 -3.12 19.44
N PRO A 140 -11.29 -1.86 19.66
CA PRO A 140 -9.98 -1.32 19.26
C PRO A 140 -8.78 -2.18 19.63
N GLN A 141 -8.76 -2.75 20.84
CA GLN A 141 -7.67 -3.61 21.29
C GLN A 141 -7.60 -4.91 20.45
N THR A 142 -8.75 -5.54 20.21
CA THR A 142 -8.83 -6.75 19.39
C THR A 142 -8.43 -6.48 17.95
N LYS A 143 -8.82 -5.33 17.38
CA LYS A 143 -8.46 -4.95 16.01
C LYS A 143 -6.93 -4.86 15.87
N VAL A 144 -6.25 -4.14 16.77
CA VAL A 144 -4.80 -3.95 16.65
C VAL A 144 -4.01 -5.24 16.91
N VAL A 145 -4.42 -6.06 17.88
CA VAL A 145 -3.78 -7.37 18.13
C VAL A 145 -3.99 -8.31 16.95
N ALA A 146 -5.20 -8.36 16.40
CA ALA A 146 -5.49 -9.14 15.20
C ALA A 146 -4.65 -8.66 14.01
N THR A 147 -4.57 -7.35 13.76
CA THR A 147 -3.72 -6.79 12.71
C THR A 147 -2.25 -7.16 12.89
N LEU A 148 -1.73 -7.13 14.12
CA LEU A 148 -0.36 -7.55 14.40
C LEU A 148 -0.13 -9.03 14.03
N VAL A 149 -1.05 -9.92 14.43
CA VAL A 149 -0.97 -11.35 14.11
C VAL A 149 -1.04 -11.56 12.59
N ILE A 150 -2.02 -10.95 11.93
CA ILE A 150 -2.22 -11.03 10.48
C ILE A 150 -0.97 -10.57 9.73
N GLN A 151 -0.41 -9.41 10.08
CA GLN A 151 0.79 -8.88 9.42
C GLN A 151 2.03 -9.73 9.66
N THR A 152 2.14 -10.34 10.86
CA THR A 152 3.23 -11.28 11.15
C THR A 152 3.11 -12.55 10.32
N LEU A 153 1.89 -13.07 10.14
CA LEU A 153 1.61 -14.21 9.28
C LEU A 153 1.86 -13.88 7.79
N GLU A 154 1.49 -12.68 7.34
CA GLU A 154 1.79 -12.20 5.98
C GLU A 154 3.30 -12.10 5.74
N LEU A 155 4.05 -11.55 6.70
CA LEU A 155 5.52 -11.52 6.67
C LEU A 155 6.09 -12.94 6.59
N PHE A 156 5.63 -13.87 7.42
CA PHE A 156 6.13 -15.23 7.40
C PHE A 156 5.81 -15.95 6.08
N GLY A 157 4.56 -15.85 5.60
CA GLY A 157 4.15 -16.42 4.31
C GLY A 157 4.94 -15.83 3.14
N THR A 158 5.25 -14.54 3.20
CA THR A 158 6.09 -13.85 2.23
C THR A 158 7.52 -14.38 2.22
N LEU A 159 8.13 -14.52 3.41
CA LEU A 159 9.47 -15.08 3.55
C LEU A 159 9.53 -16.51 2.97
N LEU A 160 8.53 -17.33 3.26
CA LEU A 160 8.42 -18.67 2.69
C LEU A 160 8.29 -18.63 1.15
N LEU A 161 7.38 -17.82 0.62
CA LEU A 161 7.19 -17.66 -0.82
C LEU A 161 8.50 -17.25 -1.52
N LEU A 162 9.21 -16.27 -0.97
CA LEU A 162 10.48 -15.81 -1.52
C LEU A 162 11.58 -16.87 -1.43
N GLN A 163 11.62 -17.66 -0.35
CA GLN A 163 12.56 -18.78 -0.22
C GLN A 163 12.27 -19.92 -1.20
N PHE A 164 11.00 -20.24 -1.45
CA PHE A 164 10.62 -21.27 -2.41
C PHE A 164 10.95 -20.87 -3.85
N THR A 165 10.78 -19.58 -4.18
CA THR A 165 10.97 -19.03 -5.53
C THR A 165 12.40 -18.59 -5.83
N ALA A 166 13.27 -18.43 -4.82
CA ALA A 166 14.68 -18.12 -5.01
C ALA A 166 15.42 -19.24 -5.77
N ARG A 167 16.47 -18.90 -6.53
CA ARG A 167 17.29 -19.93 -7.20
C ARG A 167 17.98 -20.83 -6.16
N PRO A 168 18.19 -22.13 -6.44
CA PRO A 168 18.79 -23.09 -5.50
C PRO A 168 20.14 -22.64 -4.93
N GLN A 169 20.97 -21.96 -5.73
CA GLN A 169 22.27 -21.40 -5.32
C GLN A 169 22.17 -20.30 -4.24
N TYR A 170 20.97 -19.74 -4.04
CA TYR A 170 20.63 -18.75 -3.02
C TYR A 170 19.71 -19.35 -1.92
N LYS A 171 19.63 -20.69 -1.81
CA LYS A 171 18.98 -21.40 -0.69
C LYS A 171 20.08 -22.02 0.19
N PRO A 172 20.25 -21.70 1.49
CA PRO A 172 19.41 -20.89 2.37
C PRO A 172 20.05 -19.51 2.61
N VAL A 173 19.69 -18.53 1.79
CA VAL A 173 19.95 -17.12 2.09
C VAL A 173 18.90 -16.70 3.12
N GLY A 174 19.15 -16.94 4.40
CA GLY A 174 18.49 -16.14 5.42
C GLY A 174 18.96 -14.73 5.16
N PHE A 175 18.12 -13.89 4.51
CA PHE A 175 18.38 -12.51 4.05
C PHE A 175 19.75 -12.05 4.50
N LYS A 176 20.81 -12.56 3.86
CA LYS A 176 22.16 -12.16 4.26
C LYS A 176 22.15 -10.74 3.76
N PHE A 177 22.02 -9.80 4.70
CA PHE A 177 22.23 -8.36 4.54
C PHE A 177 23.64 -8.23 3.97
N ASN A 178 23.72 -8.48 2.68
CA ASN A 178 24.93 -9.00 2.10
C ASN A 178 25.88 -7.83 2.12
N LYS A 179 27.00 -8.02 2.82
CA LYS A 179 28.05 -7.03 2.98
C LYS A 179 28.66 -6.83 1.59
N ILE A 180 28.08 -5.96 0.75
CA ILE A 180 28.51 -5.80 -0.64
C ILE A 180 28.79 -4.33 -0.98
N ARG A 181 30.01 -4.20 -1.54
CA ARG A 181 30.66 -3.10 -2.28
C ARG A 181 30.10 -1.69 -2.08
N GLY A 182 30.78 -0.93 -1.23
CA GLY A 182 30.75 0.52 -1.33
C GLY A 182 31.31 1.28 -0.13
N GLY A 183 31.42 0.65 1.04
CA GLY A 183 31.74 1.38 2.28
C GLY A 183 30.72 2.49 2.61
N ARG A 184 29.61 2.57 1.86
CA ARG A 184 28.57 3.59 2.01
C ARG A 184 27.82 3.31 3.29
N ASN A 185 27.69 4.34 4.11
CA ASN A 185 27.02 4.20 5.40
C ASN A 185 25.50 4.14 5.19
N TRP A 186 24.91 2.97 5.37
CA TRP A 186 23.47 2.75 5.22
C TRP A 186 22.64 3.55 6.23
N VAL A 187 23.19 3.86 7.42
CA VAL A 187 22.54 4.73 8.42
C VAL A 187 22.47 6.15 7.89
N PHE A 188 23.56 6.64 7.29
CA PHE A 188 23.57 7.95 6.66
C PHE A 188 22.54 8.04 5.53
N ALA A 189 22.45 7.00 4.68
CA ALA A 189 21.42 6.92 3.64
C ALA A 189 20.01 7.05 4.22
N ALA A 190 19.72 6.31 5.30
CA ALA A 190 18.42 6.33 5.96
C ALA A 190 18.11 7.70 6.55
N LEU A 191 19.05 8.32 7.28
CA LEU A 191 18.85 9.63 7.91
C LEU A 191 18.71 10.75 6.89
N LEU A 192 19.55 10.76 5.85
CA LEU A 192 19.43 11.74 4.77
C LEU A 192 18.11 11.57 4.01
N GLY A 193 17.75 10.32 3.69
CA GLY A 193 16.47 10.00 3.08
C GLY A 193 15.29 10.43 3.95
N PHE A 194 15.41 10.34 5.27
CA PHE A 194 14.35 10.73 6.22
C PHE A 194 14.14 12.24 6.21
N VAL A 195 15.24 13.02 6.27
CA VAL A 195 15.18 14.48 6.17
C VAL A 195 14.59 14.90 4.83
N ILE A 196 15.02 14.30 3.72
CA ILE A 196 14.47 14.59 2.39
C ILE A 196 12.97 14.24 2.34
N LEU A 197 12.58 13.08 2.85
CA LEU A 197 11.19 12.64 2.84
C LEU A 197 10.30 13.60 3.62
N VAL A 198 10.69 13.96 4.84
CA VAL A 198 9.93 14.92 5.67
C VAL A 198 9.83 16.28 4.98
N ALA A 199 10.93 16.77 4.38
CA ALA A 199 10.92 18.04 3.65
C ALA A 199 10.00 18.01 2.43
N VAL A 200 10.02 16.92 1.65
CA VAL A 200 9.14 16.75 0.48
C VAL A 200 7.68 16.67 0.92
N ILE A 201 7.36 15.87 1.95
CA ILE A 201 5.99 15.75 2.45
C ILE A 201 5.47 17.09 2.97
N PHE A 202 6.28 17.82 3.74
CA PHE A 202 5.94 19.16 4.21
C PHE A 202 5.68 20.11 3.04
N LEU A 203 6.56 20.13 2.03
CA LEU A 203 6.40 20.96 0.84
C LEU A 203 5.12 20.60 0.07
N THR A 204 4.86 19.31 -0.15
CA THR A 204 3.65 18.85 -0.84
C THR A 204 2.38 19.18 -0.07
N SER A 205 2.42 19.12 1.27
CA SER A 205 1.29 19.50 2.12
C SER A 205 1.04 21.00 2.06
N PHE A 206 2.09 21.81 2.15
CA PHE A 206 2.01 23.26 2.00
C PHE A 206 1.46 23.68 0.63
N LEU A 207 1.90 23.03 -0.45
CA LEU A 207 1.34 23.27 -1.79
C LEU A 207 -0.12 22.81 -1.88
N ALA A 208 -0.46 21.66 -1.30
CA ALA A 208 -1.82 21.14 -1.31
C ALA A 208 -2.79 22.10 -0.61
N ASP A 209 -2.44 22.60 0.58
CA ASP A 209 -3.28 23.54 1.35
C ASP A 209 -3.52 24.87 0.63
N ARG A 210 -2.60 25.27 -0.26
CA ARG A 210 -2.72 26.48 -1.08
C ARG A 210 -3.57 26.29 -2.32
N LEU A 211 -3.64 25.07 -2.84
CA LEU A 211 -4.30 24.74 -4.12
C LEU A 211 -5.66 24.06 -3.93
N PHE A 212 -5.86 23.38 -2.81
CA PHE A 212 -7.03 22.57 -2.52
C PHE A 212 -7.46 22.79 -1.07
N GLU A 213 -8.75 23.08 -0.84
CA GLU A 213 -9.34 23.05 0.51
C GLU A 213 -9.34 21.60 1.00
N ARG A 214 -8.30 21.22 1.73
CA ARG A 214 -8.14 19.86 2.22
C ARG A 214 -8.84 19.71 3.58
N GLU A 215 -9.74 18.74 3.69
CA GLU A 215 -10.13 18.24 5.01
C GLU A 215 -8.93 17.51 5.61
N GLY A 216 -8.48 17.98 6.78
CA GLY A 216 -7.32 17.40 7.48
C GLY A 216 -7.47 15.89 7.62
N VAL A 217 -6.42 15.14 7.28
CA VAL A 217 -6.38 13.67 7.38
C VAL A 217 -6.34 13.29 8.86
N ASN A 218 -7.51 13.35 9.51
CA ASN A 218 -7.68 12.97 10.89
C ASN A 218 -7.88 11.46 10.96
N ASN A 219 -6.80 10.75 11.26
CA ASN A 219 -6.84 9.32 11.59
C ASN A 219 -7.41 9.10 13.00
N ARG A 220 -8.66 9.56 13.24
CA ARG A 220 -9.44 9.38 14.48
C ARG A 220 -9.33 7.95 14.99
N VAL A 221 -9.42 7.10 14.01
CA VAL A 221 -9.07 5.71 13.81
C VAL A 221 -7.83 5.17 14.55
N VAL A 222 -6.66 5.71 14.28
CA VAL A 222 -5.40 5.33 14.95
C VAL A 222 -5.38 5.95 16.33
N LYS A 223 -5.81 7.21 16.42
CA LYS A 223 -5.83 7.97 17.66
C LYS A 223 -6.65 7.26 18.73
N GLU A 224 -7.81 6.70 18.37
CA GLU A 224 -8.67 5.92 19.25
C GLU A 224 -7.94 4.67 19.77
N ILE A 225 -7.22 3.94 18.90
CA ILE A 225 -6.42 2.79 19.32
C ILE A 225 -5.27 3.18 20.23
N LEU A 226 -4.53 4.25 19.90
CA LEU A 226 -3.42 4.73 20.70
C LEU A 226 -3.87 5.17 22.10
N LEU A 227 -5.10 5.69 22.21
CA LEU A 227 -5.69 6.12 23.48
C LEU A 227 -6.42 5.00 24.23
N SER A 228 -6.66 3.85 23.60
CA SER A 228 -7.44 2.74 24.19
C SER A 228 -6.71 1.94 25.28
N GLY A 229 -5.39 2.08 25.41
CA GLY A 229 -4.60 1.41 26.46
C GLY A 229 -3.15 1.12 26.07
N SER A 230 -2.33 0.75 27.05
CA SER A 230 -0.88 0.50 26.86
C SER A 230 -0.58 -0.70 25.96
N ILE A 231 -1.38 -1.75 26.04
CA ILE A 231 -1.27 -2.94 25.17
C ILE A 231 -1.56 -2.54 23.72
N SER A 232 -2.65 -1.83 23.47
CA SER A 232 -3.03 -1.34 22.14
C SER A 232 -1.98 -0.39 21.56
N GLN A 233 -1.47 0.53 22.37
CA GLN A 233 -0.42 1.47 21.97
C GLN A 233 0.86 0.73 21.57
N THR A 234 1.28 -0.24 22.39
CA THR A 234 2.48 -1.04 22.11
C THR A 234 2.30 -1.90 20.86
N ALA A 235 1.17 -2.59 20.73
CA ALA A 235 0.86 -3.40 19.55
C ALA A 235 0.77 -2.55 18.28
N CYS A 236 0.14 -1.37 18.36
CA CYS A 236 0.03 -0.42 17.26
C CYS A 236 1.41 0.07 16.82
N THR A 237 2.25 0.46 17.78
CA THR A 237 3.62 0.92 17.51
C THR A 237 4.45 -0.18 16.85
N PHE A 238 4.36 -1.41 17.35
CA PHE A 238 5.12 -2.54 16.83
C PHE A 238 4.69 -2.92 15.41
N VAL A 239 3.38 -3.01 15.14
CA VAL A 239 2.92 -3.32 13.78
C VAL A 239 3.25 -2.21 12.79
N TYR A 240 3.07 -0.93 13.19
CA TYR A 240 3.21 0.22 12.29
C TYR A 240 4.67 0.60 12.01
N CYS A 241 5.54 0.47 13.02
CA CYS A 241 6.93 0.92 12.92
C CYS A 241 7.91 -0.22 12.62
N ILE A 242 7.51 -1.49 12.81
CA ILE A 242 8.43 -2.63 12.66
C ILE A 242 7.89 -3.64 11.65
N VAL A 243 6.75 -4.28 11.93
CA VAL A 243 6.28 -5.42 11.12
C VAL A 243 5.92 -5.00 9.69
N ALA A 244 5.13 -3.95 9.53
CA ALA A 244 4.72 -3.47 8.21
C ALA A 244 5.92 -2.96 7.38
N PRO A 245 6.80 -2.06 7.90
CA PRO A 245 8.01 -1.69 7.19
C PRO A 245 8.90 -2.87 6.79
N LEU A 246 9.07 -3.88 7.67
CA LEU A 246 9.84 -5.07 7.32
C LEU A 246 9.23 -5.82 6.14
N LEU A 247 7.94 -6.13 6.19
CA LEU A 247 7.20 -6.82 5.13
C LEU A 247 7.29 -6.05 3.81
N GLU A 248 6.95 -4.77 3.84
CA GLU A 248 6.87 -3.93 2.64
C GLU A 248 8.25 -3.73 2.01
N GLU A 249 9.28 -3.42 2.80
CA GLU A 249 10.64 -3.28 2.24
C GLU A 249 11.17 -4.60 1.67
N ILE A 250 10.88 -5.74 2.31
CA ILE A 250 11.27 -7.06 1.78
C ILE A 250 10.65 -7.31 0.40
N ILE A 251 9.37 -7.03 0.20
CA ILE A 251 8.69 -7.25 -1.08
C ILE A 251 9.10 -6.21 -2.12
N TYR A 252 8.92 -4.92 -1.83
CA TYR A 252 9.00 -3.89 -2.86
C TYR A 252 10.45 -3.52 -3.19
N ARG A 253 11.36 -3.56 -2.20
CA ARG A 253 12.78 -3.19 -2.38
C ARG A 253 13.62 -4.45 -2.51
N GLY A 254 13.55 -5.34 -1.51
CA GLY A 254 14.35 -6.56 -1.46
C GLY A 254 14.09 -7.48 -2.64
N PHE A 255 12.82 -7.72 -2.98
CA PHE A 255 12.43 -8.60 -4.08
C PHE A 255 12.19 -7.84 -5.40
N LEU A 256 11.18 -6.98 -5.47
CA LEU A 256 10.71 -6.40 -6.73
C LEU A 256 11.75 -5.45 -7.36
N LEU A 257 12.18 -4.41 -6.65
CA LEU A 257 13.18 -3.46 -7.15
C LEU A 257 14.47 -4.18 -7.55
N THR A 258 15.03 -5.01 -6.65
CA THR A 258 16.23 -5.82 -6.95
C THR A 258 16.06 -6.66 -8.22
N SER A 259 14.91 -7.29 -8.41
CA SER A 259 14.66 -8.14 -9.58
C SER A 259 14.49 -7.36 -10.88
N LEU A 260 14.10 -6.08 -10.82
CA LEU A 260 13.95 -5.22 -11.99
C LEU A 260 15.30 -4.61 -12.45
N THR A 261 16.22 -4.32 -11.52
CA THR A 261 17.49 -3.63 -11.83
C THR A 261 18.41 -4.26 -12.89
N PRO A 262 18.37 -5.57 -13.20
CA PRO A 262 19.15 -6.12 -14.31
C PRO A 262 18.51 -5.89 -15.68
N ALA A 263 17.19 -5.72 -15.72
CA ALA A 263 16.43 -5.58 -16.95
C ALA A 263 16.26 -4.11 -17.38
N MET A 264 16.50 -3.15 -16.48
CA MET A 264 16.30 -1.72 -16.72
C MET A 264 17.19 -0.86 -15.82
N GLN A 265 17.28 0.44 -16.13
CA GLN A 265 18.06 1.36 -15.30
C GLN A 265 17.43 1.55 -13.92
N TRP A 266 18.27 1.80 -12.91
CA TRP A 266 17.81 1.95 -11.52
C TRP A 266 16.66 2.98 -11.33
N PRO A 267 16.61 4.15 -12.01
CA PRO A 267 15.49 5.08 -11.81
C PRO A 267 14.17 4.50 -12.30
N GLN A 268 14.18 3.78 -13.42
CA GLN A 268 13.00 3.12 -13.97
C GLN A 268 12.49 2.02 -13.03
N ALA A 269 13.42 1.24 -12.48
CA ALA A 269 13.09 0.20 -11.50
C ALA A 269 12.49 0.80 -10.21
N VAL A 270 13.04 1.92 -9.72
CA VAL A 270 12.49 2.66 -8.56
C VAL A 270 11.08 3.18 -8.86
N ILE A 271 10.87 3.78 -10.03
CA ILE A 271 9.54 4.29 -10.43
C ILE A 271 8.52 3.14 -10.45
N ILE A 272 8.83 2.03 -11.12
CA ILE A 272 7.91 0.89 -11.23
C ILE A 272 7.62 0.29 -9.85
N SER A 273 8.65 0.06 -9.03
CA SER A 273 8.48 -0.45 -7.66
C SER A 273 7.62 0.50 -6.81
N SER A 274 7.82 1.82 -6.93
CA SER A 274 7.05 2.84 -6.20
C SER A 274 5.60 2.92 -6.64
N VAL A 275 5.33 2.76 -7.95
CA VAL A 275 3.97 2.68 -8.48
C VAL A 275 3.26 1.45 -7.95
N ILE A 276 3.91 0.29 -7.95
CA ILE A 276 3.32 -0.96 -7.47
C ILE A 276 3.10 -0.92 -5.95
N PHE A 277 4.05 -0.37 -5.18
CA PHE A 277 3.90 -0.09 -3.75
C PHE A 277 2.69 0.83 -3.48
N SER A 278 2.57 1.93 -4.21
CA SER A 278 1.45 2.84 -4.04
C SER A 278 0.12 2.20 -4.44
N ALA A 279 0.10 1.47 -5.55
CA ALA A 279 -1.09 0.77 -6.04
C ALA A 279 -1.51 -0.36 -5.11
N SER A 280 -0.58 -1.02 -4.40
CA SER A 280 -0.93 -2.12 -3.50
C SER A 280 -1.87 -1.66 -2.40
N HIS A 281 -1.69 -0.42 -1.93
CA HIS A 281 -2.51 0.30 -0.94
C HIS A 281 -3.95 0.56 -1.41
N LEU A 282 -4.29 0.21 -2.67
CA LEU A 282 -5.53 0.50 -3.39
C LEU A 282 -6.04 1.94 -3.21
N SER A 283 -5.14 2.85 -2.84
CA SER A 283 -5.47 4.18 -2.33
C SER A 283 -5.36 5.30 -3.32
N ALA A 284 -6.49 5.72 -3.91
CA ALA A 284 -6.50 6.84 -4.85
C ALA A 284 -6.07 8.13 -4.16
N ASP A 285 -6.61 8.42 -2.98
CA ASP A 285 -6.33 9.65 -2.22
C ASP A 285 -4.87 9.73 -1.75
N ASN A 286 -4.30 8.59 -1.34
CA ASN A 286 -2.92 8.53 -0.86
C ASN A 286 -1.92 8.14 -1.95
N PHE A 287 -2.36 7.89 -3.18
CA PHE A 287 -1.53 7.31 -4.24
C PHE A 287 -0.27 8.13 -4.49
N VAL A 288 -0.42 9.45 -4.63
CA VAL A 288 0.70 10.36 -4.92
C VAL A 288 1.67 10.41 -3.74
N GLN A 289 1.14 10.47 -2.51
CA GLN A 289 1.96 10.50 -1.30
C GLN A 289 2.75 9.21 -1.12
N LEU A 290 2.10 8.05 -1.28
CA LEU A 290 2.73 6.73 -1.19
C LEU A 290 3.73 6.49 -2.32
N PHE A 291 3.48 7.02 -3.52
CA PHE A 291 4.44 6.97 -4.62
C PHE A 291 5.72 7.75 -4.29
N ILE A 292 5.60 8.94 -3.69
CA ILE A 292 6.76 9.75 -3.27
C ILE A 292 7.55 9.04 -2.17
N ILE A 293 6.87 8.55 -1.12
CA ILE A 293 7.49 7.73 -0.06
C ILE A 293 8.20 6.52 -0.70
N GLY A 294 7.49 5.85 -1.61
CA GLY A 294 7.94 4.80 -2.50
C GLY A 294 9.32 5.06 -3.09
N GLY A 295 9.44 6.21 -3.77
CA GLY A 295 10.62 6.64 -4.50
C GLY A 295 11.79 6.96 -3.59
N VAL A 296 11.59 7.67 -2.48
CA VAL A 296 12.68 8.03 -1.56
C VAL A 296 13.28 6.78 -0.90
N LEU A 297 12.43 5.85 -0.46
CA LEU A 297 12.83 4.55 0.05
C LEU A 297 13.63 3.74 -0.98
N GLY A 298 13.12 3.66 -2.23
CA GLY A 298 13.82 3.01 -3.34
C GLY A 298 15.19 3.63 -3.63
N CYS A 299 15.28 4.96 -3.65
CA CYS A 299 16.55 5.68 -3.82
C CYS A 299 17.54 5.42 -2.69
N SER A 300 17.08 5.39 -1.43
CA SER A 300 17.92 5.05 -0.27
C SER A 300 18.50 3.64 -0.39
N TYR A 301 17.67 2.68 -0.80
CA TYR A 301 18.14 1.31 -1.04
C TYR A 301 19.11 1.21 -2.21
N CYS A 302 18.80 1.85 -3.35
CA CYS A 302 19.70 1.89 -4.50
C CYS A 302 21.04 2.51 -4.13
N TRP A 303 21.07 3.62 -3.39
CA TRP A 303 22.33 4.29 -3.02
C TRP A 303 23.15 3.48 -2.02
N SER A 304 22.53 2.92 -0.99
CA SER A 304 23.22 2.20 0.08
C SER A 304 23.60 0.76 -0.29
N GLY A 305 22.82 0.11 -1.16
CA GLY A 305 22.88 -1.33 -1.41
C GLY A 305 22.40 -2.17 -0.22
N ASP A 306 21.91 -1.56 0.86
CA ASP A 306 21.54 -2.23 2.10
C ASP A 306 20.06 -1.97 2.42
N LEU A 307 19.28 -3.05 2.49
CA LEU A 307 17.85 -2.99 2.74
C LEU A 307 17.52 -2.35 4.09
N ARG A 308 18.45 -2.44 5.07
CA ARG A 308 18.31 -1.80 6.38
C ARG A 308 18.19 -0.29 6.29
N SER A 309 18.76 0.35 5.26
CA SER A 309 18.59 1.79 5.07
C SER A 309 17.13 2.15 4.83
N SER A 310 16.47 1.41 3.94
CA SER A 310 15.07 1.63 3.58
C SER A 310 14.15 1.24 4.73
N ILE A 311 14.42 0.13 5.41
CA ILE A 311 13.66 -0.30 6.60
C ILE A 311 13.74 0.77 7.69
N LEU A 312 14.94 1.23 8.05
CA LEU A 312 15.12 2.25 9.08
C LEU A 312 14.43 3.56 8.71
N LEU A 313 14.62 4.02 7.47
CA LEU A 313 13.96 5.21 6.93
C LEU A 313 12.43 5.11 7.05
N HIS A 314 11.86 3.99 6.59
CA HIS A 314 10.43 3.74 6.65
C HIS A 314 9.91 3.69 8.08
N SER A 315 10.58 2.95 8.96
CA SER A 315 10.25 2.87 10.39
C SER A 315 10.28 4.24 11.06
N LEU A 316 11.27 5.09 10.77
CA LEU A 316 11.35 6.45 11.32
C LEU A 316 10.21 7.34 10.83
N TYR A 317 9.87 7.25 9.53
CA TYR A 317 8.74 7.99 8.96
C TYR A 317 7.40 7.57 9.57
N ASN A 318 7.18 6.26 9.74
CA ASN A 318 5.97 5.75 10.39
C ASN A 318 5.91 6.13 11.86
N ALA A 319 7.02 6.06 12.59
CA ALA A 319 7.10 6.50 13.98
C ALA A 319 6.79 8.00 14.13
N LEU A 320 7.32 8.85 13.25
CA LEU A 320 6.99 10.28 13.22
C LEU A 320 5.50 10.51 12.96
N THR A 321 4.93 9.82 11.97
CA THR A 321 3.50 9.92 11.64
C THR A 321 2.62 9.48 12.80
N LEU A 322 3.00 8.40 13.50
CA LEU A 322 2.30 7.91 14.68
C LEU A 322 2.38 8.90 15.84
N LEU A 323 3.55 9.50 16.05
CA LEU A 323 3.77 10.53 17.08
C LEU A 323 2.93 11.78 16.82
N ILE A 324 2.91 12.27 15.58
CA ILE A 324 2.05 13.39 15.18
C ILE A 324 0.58 13.04 15.42
N THR A 325 0.14 11.84 15.03
CA THR A 325 -1.24 11.38 15.22
C THR A 325 -1.64 11.25 16.71
N TYR A 326 -0.67 10.96 17.58
CA TYR A 326 -0.91 10.89 19.01
C TYR A 326 -1.12 12.28 19.65
N PHE A 327 -0.37 13.30 19.19
CA PHE A 327 -0.39 14.64 19.78
C PHE A 327 -1.32 15.64 19.08
N ALA A 328 -1.68 15.41 17.82
CA ALA A 328 -2.72 16.17 17.10
C ALA A 328 -4.10 15.71 17.56
#